data_AF-A0A7C2FJP9-F1
#
_entry.id   AF-A0A7C2FJP9-F1
#
_cell.length_a   1.000
_cell.length_b   1.000
_cell.length_c   1.000
_cell.angle_alpha   90.00
_cell.angle_beta   90.00
_cell.angle_gamma   90.00
#
_symmetry.space_group_name_H-M   'P 1'
#
loop_
_entity.id
_entity.type
_entity.pdbx_description
1 polymer ?
#
loop_
_entity_poly.entity_id
_entity_poly.type
_entity_poly.pdbx_seq_one_letter_code
_entity_poly.pdbx_strand_id
1 'polypeptide(L)'
;MKQAKNKFIRIVLMSNGIVDLFAALALFFPVFNIPLPGYNSYTSELAFIGGGWGIAAMTFGIGRIWTSYKPEFYWIMTVLGLLEGITLSVFCLISFIFLGISFLQAMLPLSIGSIYGILYVIVAFTFKKIN
;
A
#
# COMPACT_ATOMS: atom_id res chain seq x y z
N MET A 1 -1.60 -14.96 -25.00
CA MET A 1 -1.88 -15.10 -23.54
C MET A 1 -0.81 -14.51 -22.63
N LYS A 2 0.49 -14.87 -22.79
CA LYS A 2 1.58 -14.37 -21.93
C LYS A 2 1.73 -12.84 -21.92
N GLN A 3 1.60 -12.20 -23.08
CA GLN A 3 1.68 -10.73 -23.22
C GLN A 3 0.52 -9.99 -22.50
N ALA A 4 -0.71 -10.51 -22.60
CA ALA A 4 -1.87 -9.93 -21.92
C ALA A 4 -1.75 -10.03 -20.39
N LYS A 5 -1.28 -11.19 -19.88
CA LYS A 5 -1.00 -11.38 -18.45
C LYS A 5 0.10 -10.43 -17.94
N ASN A 6 1.20 -10.29 -18.69
CA ASN A 6 2.27 -9.34 -18.35
C ASN A 6 1.79 -7.89 -18.35
N LYS A 7 0.89 -7.52 -19.28
CA LYS A 7 0.27 -6.19 -19.32
C LYS A 7 -0.60 -5.95 -18.09
N PHE A 8 -1.39 -6.94 -17.66
CA PHE A 8 -2.20 -6.85 -16.45
C PHE A 8 -1.35 -6.62 -15.20
N ILE A 9 -0.32 -7.44 -14.99
CA ILE A 9 0.57 -7.33 -13.83
C ILE A 9 1.27 -5.97 -13.80
N ARG A 10 1.73 -5.50 -14.95
CA ARG A 10 2.30 -4.15 -15.10
C ARG A 10 1.33 -3.06 -14.67
N ILE A 11 0.06 -3.15 -15.07
CA ILE A 11 -0.95 -2.16 -14.68
C ILE A 11 -1.15 -2.18 -13.17
N VAL A 12 -1.27 -3.36 -12.55
CA VAL A 12 -1.44 -3.48 -11.09
C VAL A 12 -0.24 -2.89 -10.34
N LEU A 13 0.98 -3.22 -10.75
CA LEU A 13 2.19 -2.68 -10.14
C LEU A 13 2.27 -1.16 -10.29
N MET A 14 1.98 -0.64 -11.48
CA MET A 14 1.98 0.80 -11.75
C MET A 14 0.93 1.54 -10.92
N SER A 15 -0.31 1.06 -10.91
CA SER A 15 -1.41 1.70 -10.17
C SER A 15 -1.18 1.67 -8.67
N ASN A 16 -0.72 0.54 -8.14
CA ASN A 16 -0.45 0.41 -6.72
C ASN A 16 0.74 1.29 -6.34
N GLY A 17 1.81 1.31 -7.15
CA GLY A 17 2.93 2.20 -6.89
C GLY A 17 2.53 3.68 -6.85
N ILE A 18 1.59 4.12 -7.69
CA ILE A 18 1.05 5.50 -7.62
C ILE A 18 0.27 5.74 -6.33
N VAL A 19 -0.56 4.79 -5.90
CA VAL A 19 -1.31 4.88 -4.64
C VAL A 19 -0.37 4.97 -3.44
N ASP A 20 0.74 4.22 -3.43
CA ASP A 20 1.76 4.30 -2.38
C ASP A 20 2.41 5.68 -2.31
N LEU A 21 2.64 6.35 -3.45
CA LEU A 21 3.14 7.72 -3.47
C LEU A 21 2.15 8.71 -2.85
N PHE A 22 0.84 8.53 -3.10
CA PHE A 22 -0.18 9.34 -2.43
C PHE A 22 -0.30 9.05 -0.94
N ALA A 23 -0.19 7.76 -0.55
CA ALA A 23 -0.16 7.37 0.85
C ALA A 23 1.07 7.97 1.56
N ALA A 24 2.23 7.98 0.91
CA ALA A 24 3.44 8.62 1.40
C ALA A 24 3.22 10.11 1.67
N LEU A 25 2.61 10.83 0.72
CA LEU A 25 2.26 12.25 0.90
C LEU A 25 1.40 12.46 2.15
N ALA A 26 0.35 11.65 2.34
CA ALA A 26 -0.51 11.74 3.51
C ALA A 26 0.24 11.45 4.82
N LEU A 27 1.21 10.52 4.80
CA LEU A 27 2.03 10.18 5.97
C LEU A 27 3.02 11.28 6.37
N PHE A 28 3.32 12.23 5.47
CA PHE A 28 4.08 13.43 5.80
C PHE A 28 3.24 14.56 6.41
N PHE A 29 1.91 14.48 6.40
CA PHE A 29 1.06 15.54 6.96
C PHE A 29 1.35 15.82 8.45
N PRO A 30 1.56 14.80 9.32
CA PRO A 30 2.03 15.02 10.68
C PRO A 30 3.34 15.80 10.79
N VAL A 31 4.28 15.61 9.87
CA VAL A 31 5.59 16.32 9.85
C VAL A 31 5.41 17.79 9.55
N PHE A 32 4.47 18.12 8.66
CA PHE A 32 4.14 19.50 8.28
C PHE A 32 3.01 20.12 9.11
N ASN A 33 2.54 19.41 10.14
CA ASN A 33 1.41 19.78 10.98
C ASN A 33 0.13 20.12 10.19
N ILE A 34 -0.11 19.38 9.11
CA ILE A 34 -1.31 19.49 8.27
C ILE A 34 -2.38 18.55 8.85
N PRO A 35 -3.58 19.03 9.21
CA PRO A 35 -4.61 18.21 9.85
C PRO A 35 -5.17 17.14 8.90
N LEU A 36 -5.51 15.98 9.48
CA LEU A 36 -6.19 14.88 8.81
C LEU A 36 -7.55 14.63 9.49
N PRO A 37 -8.54 14.07 8.77
CA PRO A 37 -9.80 13.68 9.38
C PRO A 37 -9.58 12.79 10.62
N GLY A 38 -10.09 13.24 11.77
CA GLY A 38 -9.92 12.56 13.05
C GLY A 38 -8.61 12.86 13.81
N TYR A 39 -7.73 13.71 13.28
CA TYR A 39 -6.49 14.12 13.93
C TYR A 39 -6.35 15.65 13.95
N ASN A 40 -6.63 16.26 15.11
CA ASN A 40 -6.57 17.71 15.28
C ASN A 40 -5.16 18.25 15.58
N SER A 41 -4.26 17.38 16.04
CA SER A 41 -2.85 17.71 16.31
C SER A 41 -2.02 16.43 16.32
N TYR A 42 -0.70 16.57 16.14
CA TYR A 42 0.25 15.47 16.12
C TYR A 42 1.32 15.69 17.18
N THR A 43 1.70 14.61 17.88
CA THR A 43 2.88 14.64 18.75
C THR A 43 4.15 14.53 17.91
N SER A 44 5.29 14.91 18.47
CA SER A 44 6.61 14.75 17.85
C SER A 44 6.90 13.30 17.45
N GLU A 45 6.49 12.35 18.28
CA GLU A 45 6.69 10.92 18.06
C GLU A 45 5.84 10.43 16.89
N LEU A 46 4.58 10.89 16.80
CA LEU A 46 3.70 10.56 15.68
C LEU A 46 4.18 11.19 14.38
N ALA A 47 4.73 12.41 14.42
CA ALA A 47 5.35 13.05 13.27
C ALA A 47 6.60 12.29 12.79
N PHE A 48 7.47 11.86 13.71
CA PHE A 48 8.64 11.05 13.40
C PHE A 48 8.25 9.70 12.77
N ILE A 49 7.30 8.99 13.37
CA ILE A 49 6.78 7.73 12.85
C ILE A 49 6.14 7.97 11.48
N GLY A 50 5.22 8.93 11.34
CA GLY A 50 4.57 9.26 10.08
C GLY A 50 5.58 9.55 8.97
N GLY A 51 6.57 10.39 9.22
CA GLY A 51 7.64 10.68 8.25
C GLY A 51 8.44 9.45 7.84
N GLY A 52 8.83 8.60 8.79
CA GLY A 52 9.55 7.35 8.51
C GLY A 52 8.74 6.38 7.64
N TRP A 53 7.45 6.22 7.96
CA TRP A 53 6.54 5.40 7.17
C TRP A 53 6.25 6.02 5.80
N GLY A 54 6.21 7.35 5.71
CA GLY A 54 6.09 8.09 4.44
C GLY A 54 7.25 7.81 3.50
N ILE A 55 8.50 7.81 4.00
CA ILE A 55 9.69 7.44 3.22
C ILE A 55 9.59 5.98 2.73
N ALA A 56 9.16 5.07 3.60
CA ALA A 56 8.98 3.66 3.24
C ALA A 56 7.94 3.49 2.13
N ALA A 57 6.75 4.08 2.28
CA ALA A 57 5.68 4.06 1.29
C ALA A 57 6.15 4.67 -0.04
N MET A 58 6.85 5.81 0.00
CA MET A 58 7.41 6.44 -1.20
C MET A 58 8.38 5.50 -1.92
N THR A 59 9.29 4.86 -1.18
CA THR A 59 10.29 3.95 -1.74
C THR A 59 9.63 2.71 -2.34
N PHE A 60 8.64 2.13 -1.66
CA PHE A 60 7.84 1.02 -2.20
C PHE A 60 7.07 1.42 -3.46
N GLY A 61 6.48 2.61 -3.47
CA GLY A 61 5.76 3.14 -4.62
C GLY A 61 6.64 3.30 -5.85
N ILE A 62 7.81 3.93 -5.69
CA ILE A 62 8.83 4.03 -6.75
C ILE A 62 9.28 2.63 -7.19
N GLY A 63 9.56 1.73 -6.25
CA GLY A 63 9.96 0.35 -6.53
C GLY A 63 8.92 -0.41 -7.35
N ARG A 64 7.63 -0.25 -7.06
CA ARG A 64 6.52 -0.85 -7.82
C ARG A 64 6.39 -0.29 -9.22
N ILE A 65 6.45 1.02 -9.36
CA ILE A 65 6.43 1.69 -10.67
C ILE A 65 7.61 1.19 -11.51
N TRP A 66 8.82 1.16 -10.95
CA TRP A 66 10.00 0.68 -11.65
C TRP A 66 9.90 -0.79 -12.02
N THR A 67 9.52 -1.66 -11.08
CA THR A 67 9.34 -3.10 -11.33
C THR A 67 8.23 -3.38 -12.33
N SER A 68 7.26 -2.48 -12.52
CA SER A 68 6.23 -2.62 -13.58
C SER A 68 6.82 -2.69 -15.00
N TYR A 69 8.06 -2.25 -15.19
CA TYR A 69 8.80 -2.34 -16.46
C TYR A 69 9.83 -3.49 -16.49
N LYS A 70 9.90 -4.30 -15.43
CA LYS A 70 10.91 -5.35 -15.22
C LYS A 70 10.25 -6.69 -14.85
N PRO A 71 9.81 -7.49 -15.84
CA PRO A 71 9.08 -8.74 -15.62
C PRO A 71 9.77 -9.74 -14.68
N GLU A 72 11.10 -9.73 -14.64
CA GLU A 72 11.93 -10.56 -13.76
C GLU A 72 11.65 -10.34 -12.26
N PHE A 73 11.16 -9.17 -11.87
CA PHE A 73 10.87 -8.83 -10.47
C PHE A 73 9.39 -8.92 -10.10
N TYR A 74 8.51 -9.20 -11.06
CA TYR A 74 7.06 -9.20 -10.83
C TYR A 74 6.65 -10.15 -9.69
N TRP A 75 7.23 -11.35 -9.62
CA TRP A 75 6.87 -12.32 -8.59
C TRP A 75 7.22 -11.81 -7.18
N ILE A 76 8.44 -11.30 -7.00
CA ILE A 76 8.88 -10.75 -5.72
C ILE A 76 7.97 -9.59 -5.30
N MET A 77 7.69 -8.67 -6.22
CA MET A 77 6.83 -7.51 -5.92
C MET A 77 5.37 -7.91 -5.65
N THR A 78 4.90 -8.99 -6.27
CA THR A 78 3.58 -9.57 -5.98
C THR A 78 3.50 -10.09 -4.54
N VAL A 79 4.52 -10.83 -4.09
CA VAL A 79 4.57 -11.35 -2.72
C VAL A 79 4.61 -10.19 -1.70
N LEU A 80 5.45 -9.19 -1.94
CA LEU A 80 5.53 -8.01 -1.08
C LEU A 80 4.21 -7.26 -1.01
N GLY A 81 3.53 -7.08 -2.15
CA GLY A 81 2.21 -6.43 -2.18
C GLY A 81 1.10 -7.21 -1.52
N LEU A 82 1.16 -8.54 -1.56
CA LEU A 82 0.22 -9.40 -0.83
C LEU A 82 0.43 -9.29 0.68
N LEU A 83 1.69 -9.33 1.14
CA LEU A 83 2.03 -9.16 2.55
C LEU A 83 1.59 -7.79 3.06
N GLU A 84 1.94 -6.71 2.35
CA GLU A 84 1.52 -5.36 2.71
C GLU A 84 -0.01 -5.25 2.80
N GLY A 85 -0.73 -5.69 1.76
CA GLY A 85 -2.19 -5.57 1.72
C GLY A 85 -2.89 -6.30 2.85
N ILE A 86 -2.49 -7.54 3.13
CA ILE A 86 -3.06 -8.35 4.22
C ILE A 86 -2.71 -7.75 5.58
N THR A 87 -1.44 -7.45 5.84
CA THR A 87 -1.00 -6.94 7.13
C THR A 87 -1.62 -5.58 7.43
N LEU A 88 -1.72 -4.68 6.43
CA LEU A 88 -2.38 -3.38 6.59
C LEU A 88 -3.87 -3.56 6.90
N SER A 89 -4.57 -4.44 6.18
CA SER A 89 -5.99 -4.68 6.40
C SER A 89 -6.26 -5.22 7.80
N VAL A 90 -5.49 -6.23 8.21
CA VAL A 90 -5.58 -6.84 9.55
C VAL A 90 -5.28 -5.80 10.63
N PHE A 91 -4.23 -4.99 10.44
CA PHE A 91 -3.88 -3.93 11.37
C PHE A 91 -4.99 -2.89 11.52
N CYS A 92 -5.62 -2.46 10.42
CA CYS A 92 -6.74 -1.53 10.46
C CYS A 92 -7.96 -2.12 11.18
N LEU A 93 -8.28 -3.38 10.94
CA LEU A 93 -9.38 -4.06 11.65
C LEU A 93 -9.10 -4.18 13.15
N ILE A 94 -7.89 -4.59 13.53
CA ILE A 94 -7.48 -4.66 14.94
C ILE A 94 -7.56 -3.27 15.58
N SER A 95 -7.07 -2.24 14.90
CA SER A 95 -7.06 -0.87 15.41
C SER A 95 -8.48 -0.31 15.61
N PHE A 96 -9.38 -0.60 14.67
CA PHE A 96 -10.79 -0.22 14.76
C PHE A 96 -11.52 -0.96 15.90
N ILE A 97 -11.30 -2.27 16.03
CA ILE A 97 -12.04 -3.11 17.00
C ILE A 97 -11.49 -2.94 18.43
N PHE A 98 -10.17 -2.86 18.59
CA PHE A 98 -9.53 -2.98 19.91
C PHE A 98 -8.85 -1.70 20.39
N LEU A 99 -8.45 -0.79 19.49
CA LEU A 99 -7.67 0.41 19.84
C LEU A 99 -8.47 1.71 19.78
N GLY A 100 -9.78 1.63 19.52
CA GLY A 100 -10.67 2.79 19.52
C GLY A 100 -10.44 3.78 18.37
N ILE A 101 -9.71 3.36 17.31
CA ILE A 101 -9.59 4.16 16.10
C ILE A 101 -10.96 4.24 15.42
N SER A 102 -11.37 5.44 15.02
CA SER A 102 -12.66 5.61 14.36
C SER A 102 -12.68 4.91 12.99
N PHE A 103 -13.87 4.46 12.57
CA PHE A 103 -14.03 3.87 11.23
C PHE A 103 -13.54 4.83 10.13
N LEU A 104 -13.78 6.14 10.27
CA LEU A 104 -13.35 7.15 9.30
C LEU A 104 -11.81 7.17 9.12
N GLN A 105 -11.06 7.06 10.22
CA GLN A 105 -9.59 7.00 10.19
C GLN A 105 -9.09 5.69 9.58
N ALA A 106 -9.77 4.57 9.85
CA ALA A 106 -9.40 3.25 9.36
C ALA A 106 -9.81 2.99 7.90
N MET A 107 -10.84 3.68 7.39
CA MET A 107 -11.49 3.33 6.12
C MET A 107 -10.55 3.40 4.92
N LEU A 108 -9.77 4.47 4.78
CA LEU A 108 -8.85 4.63 3.66
C LEU A 108 -7.73 3.57 3.66
N PRO A 109 -6.93 3.40 4.75
CA PRO A 109 -5.89 2.38 4.76
C PRO A 109 -6.45 0.95 4.70
N LEU A 110 -7.62 0.68 5.29
CA LEU A 110 -8.30 -0.61 5.15
C LEU A 110 -8.71 -0.89 3.69
N SER A 111 -9.22 0.12 2.99
CA SER A 111 -9.60 -0.02 1.57
C SER A 111 -8.38 -0.30 0.69
N ILE A 112 -7.30 0.46 0.89
CA ILE A 112 -6.04 0.26 0.15
C ILE A 112 -5.49 -1.14 0.42
N GLY A 113 -5.38 -1.53 1.69
CA GLY A 113 -4.88 -2.85 2.09
C GLY A 113 -5.71 -3.98 1.47
N SER A 114 -7.04 -3.87 1.53
CA SER A 114 -7.95 -4.91 1.03
C SER A 114 -7.86 -5.04 -0.49
N ILE A 115 -7.84 -3.92 -1.21
CA ILE A 115 -7.69 -3.91 -2.67
C ILE A 115 -6.34 -4.49 -3.08
N TYR A 116 -5.25 -4.13 -2.39
CA TYR A 116 -3.93 -4.70 -2.66
C TYR A 116 -3.90 -6.20 -2.44
N GLY A 117 -4.41 -6.67 -1.30
CA GLY A 117 -4.52 -8.10 -1.00
C GLY A 117 -5.24 -8.84 -2.12
N ILE A 118 -6.42 -8.36 -2.53
CA ILE A 118 -7.21 -8.97 -3.61
C ILE A 118 -6.45 -8.94 -4.96
N LEU A 119 -5.93 -7.78 -5.36
CA LEU A 119 -5.23 -7.64 -6.64
C LEU A 119 -3.99 -8.52 -6.73
N TYR A 120 -3.19 -8.58 -5.67
CA TYR A 120 -1.98 -9.40 -5.66
C TYR A 120 -2.27 -10.90 -5.50
N VAL A 121 -3.38 -11.28 -4.85
CA VAL A 121 -3.90 -12.66 -4.93
C VAL A 121 -4.24 -13.03 -6.38
N ILE A 122 -4.94 -12.16 -7.12
CA ILE A 122 -5.28 -12.37 -8.53
C ILE A 122 -4.01 -12.46 -9.39
N VAL A 123 -3.03 -11.59 -9.15
CA VAL A 123 -1.72 -11.62 -9.84
C VAL A 123 -0.98 -12.93 -9.53
N ALA A 124 -0.96 -13.39 -8.28
CA ALA A 124 -0.31 -14.65 -7.90
C ALA A 124 -0.93 -15.86 -8.59
N PHE A 125 -2.26 -15.94 -8.68
CA PHE A 125 -2.95 -16.97 -9.45
C PHE A 125 -2.65 -16.87 -10.96
N THR A 126 -2.48 -15.65 -11.46
CA THR A 126 -2.10 -15.41 -12.86
C THR A 126 -0.70 -15.96 -13.16
N PHE A 127 0.24 -15.81 -12.22
CA PHE A 127 1.59 -16.39 -12.28
C PHE A 127 1.60 -17.92 -12.27
N LYS A 128 0.86 -18.54 -11.34
CA LYS A 128 0.79 -20.00 -11.23
C LYS A 128 0.21 -20.69 -12.47
N LYS A 129 -0.55 -19.96 -13.31
CA LYS A 129 -1.05 -20.43 -14.63
C LYS A 129 -0.08 -20.19 -15.80
N ILE A 130 1.14 -19.69 -15.56
CA ILE A 130 2.16 -19.42 -16.60
C ILE A 130 3.32 -20.40 -16.51
N ASN A 131 3.68 -20.83 -15.30
CA ASN A 131 4.64 -21.90 -15.04
C ASN A 131 3.93 -23.25 -14.97
#